data_AF-A0A7S2TN75-F1
#
_entry.id   AF-A0A7S2TN75-F1
#
_cell.length_a   1.000
_cell.length_b   1.000
_cell.length_c   1.000
_cell.angle_alpha   90.00
_cell.angle_beta   90.00
_cell.angle_gamma   90.00
#
_symmetry.space_group_name_H-M   'P 1'
#
loop_
_entity.id
_entity.type
_entity.pdbx_description
1 polymer ?
#
loop_
_entity_poly.entity_id
_entity_poly.type
_entity_poly.pdbx_seq_one_letter_code
_entity_poly.pdbx_strand_id
1 'polypeptide(L)'
;RGPLIPDSATQPNPPLPLSPPPLESQVMVSPQYLELLHALLPVALGVVAMIYSNVQSIYILNKPRYAMKDFKHPYQPWAKGQDDPRVFRGFKACANQVEWLVYAIPTYTFAVLFSRVLPGVAMVDLGQVAPWVFFALALVYAKGNVDYIKGYMESTEARMPGFKMRTNAFKGMFFGLLTSIACFGLTALGFL
;
A
#
# COMPACT_ATOMS: atom_id res chain seq x y z
N ARG A 1 8.24 -83.64 -28.82
CA ARG A 1 9.42 -82.75 -28.76
C ARG A 1 8.91 -81.34 -28.57
N GLY A 2 8.83 -80.88 -27.31
CA GLY A 2 8.35 -79.53 -26.98
C GLY A 2 9.43 -78.48 -27.27
N PRO A 3 9.07 -77.21 -27.51
CA PRO A 3 10.05 -76.15 -27.70
C PRO A 3 10.71 -75.77 -26.37
N LEU A 4 12.03 -75.66 -26.41
CA LEU A 4 12.91 -75.17 -25.35
C LEU A 4 12.61 -73.68 -25.09
N ILE A 5 12.35 -73.33 -23.83
CA ILE A 5 12.30 -71.95 -23.35
C ILE A 5 13.75 -71.42 -23.35
N PRO A 6 14.07 -70.31 -24.04
CA PRO A 6 15.40 -69.73 -23.96
C PRO A 6 15.61 -69.03 -22.61
N ASP A 7 16.79 -69.27 -22.04
CA ASP A 7 17.30 -68.67 -20.80
C ASP A 7 17.10 -67.15 -20.78
N SER A 8 16.49 -66.66 -19.71
CA SER A 8 16.38 -65.24 -19.41
C SER A 8 17.77 -64.68 -19.15
N ALA A 9 18.36 -64.06 -20.17
CA ALA A 9 19.54 -63.22 -20.00
C ALA A 9 19.21 -62.09 -19.02
N THR A 10 19.85 -62.10 -17.87
CA THR A 10 19.88 -61.01 -16.90
C THR A 10 20.31 -59.73 -17.59
N GLN A 11 19.37 -58.80 -17.80
CA GLN A 11 19.73 -57.47 -18.28
C GLN A 11 20.60 -56.78 -17.23
N PRO A 12 21.73 -56.17 -17.61
CA PRO A 12 22.51 -55.36 -16.68
C PRO A 12 21.63 -54.20 -16.19
N ASN A 13 21.61 -53.99 -14.87
CA ASN A 13 20.90 -52.86 -14.27
C ASN A 13 21.30 -51.57 -14.99
N PRO A 14 20.33 -50.72 -15.40
CA PRO A 14 20.66 -49.43 -16.00
C PRO A 14 21.52 -48.63 -15.01
N PRO A 15 22.51 -47.86 -15.49
CA PRO A 15 23.32 -47.02 -14.63
C PRO A 15 22.39 -46.10 -13.83
N LEU A 16 22.61 -46.05 -12.51
CA LEU A 16 21.89 -45.13 -11.62
C LEU A 16 21.98 -43.72 -12.22
N PRO A 17 20.86 -42.97 -12.27
CA PRO A 17 20.88 -41.61 -12.77
C PRO A 17 21.93 -40.82 -11.99
N LEU A 18 22.85 -40.20 -12.74
CA LEU A 18 23.79 -39.21 -12.22
C LEU A 18 23.02 -38.28 -11.29
N SER A 19 23.60 -38.03 -10.11
CA SER A 19 23.06 -37.23 -9.02
C SER A 19 22.18 -36.08 -9.52
N PRO A 20 21.00 -35.82 -8.91
CA PRO A 20 20.20 -34.67 -9.29
C PRO A 20 21.10 -33.43 -9.31
N PRO A 21 20.98 -32.57 -10.34
CA PRO A 21 21.83 -31.39 -10.43
C PRO A 21 21.75 -30.61 -9.11
N PRO A 22 22.87 -30.06 -8.62
CA PRO A 22 22.90 -29.36 -7.35
C PRO A 22 21.77 -28.33 -7.32
N LEU A 23 21.09 -28.24 -6.18
CA LEU A 23 19.97 -27.33 -5.90
C LEU A 23 20.33 -25.82 -6.00
N GLU A 24 21.50 -25.52 -6.54
CA GLU A 24 21.90 -24.21 -7.05
C GLU A 24 21.39 -24.00 -8.47
N SER A 25 20.09 -24.28 -8.71
CA SER A 25 19.38 -23.52 -9.73
C SER A 25 19.28 -22.10 -9.20
N GLN A 26 20.35 -21.32 -9.38
CA GLN A 26 20.35 -19.89 -9.17
C GLN A 26 19.14 -19.36 -9.94
N VAL A 27 18.10 -18.94 -9.22
CA VAL A 27 16.99 -18.22 -9.80
C VAL A 27 17.63 -16.93 -10.30
N MET A 28 18.07 -16.93 -11.56
CA MET A 28 18.54 -15.72 -12.22
C MET A 28 17.33 -14.81 -12.31
N VAL A 29 17.27 -13.88 -11.36
CA VAL A 29 16.22 -12.87 -11.31
C VAL A 29 16.35 -12.04 -12.57
N SER A 30 15.35 -12.13 -13.45
CA SER A 30 15.40 -11.40 -14.71
C SER A 30 15.42 -9.88 -14.45
N PRO A 31 16.10 -9.08 -15.29
CA PRO A 31 16.08 -7.62 -15.16
C PRO A 31 14.67 -7.04 -15.10
N GLN A 32 13.74 -7.62 -15.86
CA GLN A 32 12.33 -7.22 -15.89
C GLN A 32 11.64 -7.43 -14.53
N TYR A 33 12.01 -8.47 -13.78
CA TYR A 33 11.48 -8.71 -12.45
C TYR A 33 11.98 -7.64 -11.46
N LEU A 34 13.26 -7.26 -11.53
CA LEU A 34 13.82 -6.21 -10.68
C LEU A 34 13.18 -4.85 -10.97
N GLU A 35 12.95 -4.52 -12.25
CA GLU A 35 12.23 -3.30 -12.64
C GLU A 35 10.81 -3.27 -12.11
N LEU A 36 10.08 -4.40 -12.22
CA LEU A 36 8.74 -4.52 -11.66
C LEU A 36 8.75 -4.34 -10.13
N LEU A 37 9.69 -4.97 -9.42
CA LEU A 37 9.81 -4.78 -7.97
C LEU A 37 10.09 -3.33 -7.59
N HIS A 38 10.98 -2.65 -8.32
CA HIS A 38 11.26 -1.23 -8.09
C HIS A 38 10.03 -0.35 -8.35
N ALA A 39 9.17 -0.71 -9.31
CA ALA A 39 7.93 0.01 -9.57
C ALA A 39 6.87 -0.22 -8.48
N LEU A 40 6.76 -1.45 -7.98
CA LEU A 40 5.71 -1.84 -7.03
C LEU A 40 6.07 -1.57 -5.57
N LEU A 41 7.36 -1.55 -5.22
CA LEU A 41 7.79 -1.37 -3.83
C LEU A 41 7.30 -0.03 -3.22
N PRO A 42 7.44 1.14 -3.88
CA PRO A 42 6.89 2.38 -3.36
C PRO A 42 5.38 2.28 -3.16
N VAL A 43 4.64 1.71 -4.12
CA VAL A 43 3.18 1.49 -4.03
C VAL A 43 2.83 0.70 -2.77
N ALA A 44 3.48 -0.45 -2.56
CA ALA A 44 3.19 -1.31 -1.42
C ALA A 44 3.46 -0.58 -0.09
N LEU A 45 4.61 0.11 0.02
CA LEU A 45 4.97 0.84 1.23
C LEU A 45 4.00 1.98 1.54
N GLY A 46 3.59 2.76 0.53
CA GLY A 46 2.64 3.85 0.74
C GLY A 46 1.24 3.35 1.11
N VAL A 47 0.75 2.29 0.46
CA VAL A 47 -0.55 1.67 0.81
C VAL A 47 -0.53 1.15 2.25
N VAL A 48 0.54 0.44 2.64
CA VAL A 48 0.71 -0.03 4.02
C VAL A 48 0.72 1.14 4.99
N ALA A 49 1.46 2.22 4.72
CA ALA A 49 1.49 3.40 5.59
C ALA A 49 0.11 4.06 5.74
N MET A 50 -0.66 4.18 4.65
CA MET A 50 -1.99 4.78 4.68
C MET A 50 -3.01 3.90 5.43
N ILE A 51 -2.97 2.58 5.23
CA ILE A 51 -3.81 1.63 5.99
C ILE A 51 -3.42 1.65 7.46
N TYR A 52 -2.12 1.59 7.77
CA TYR A 52 -1.62 1.62 9.14
C TYR A 52 -2.03 2.91 9.87
N SER A 53 -2.08 4.06 9.18
CA SER A 53 -2.58 5.31 9.78
C SER A 53 -4.05 5.24 10.22
N ASN A 54 -4.88 4.46 9.51
CA ASN A 54 -6.27 4.21 9.88
C ASN A 54 -6.37 3.25 11.06
N VAL A 55 -5.57 2.17 11.06
CA VAL A 55 -5.46 1.24 12.20
C VAL A 55 -5.03 1.99 13.47
N GLN A 56 -4.05 2.88 13.36
CA GLN A 56 -3.61 3.72 14.47
C GLN A 56 -4.72 4.64 14.98
N SER A 57 -5.54 5.17 14.09
CA SER A 57 -6.68 6.01 14.45
C SER A 57 -7.76 5.21 15.19
N ILE A 58 -8.04 3.98 14.75
CA ILE A 58 -8.91 3.04 15.49
C ILE A 58 -8.35 2.77 16.89
N TYR A 59 -7.04 2.56 17.02
CA TYR A 59 -6.40 2.37 18.32
C TYR A 59 -6.54 3.59 19.23
N ILE A 60 -6.33 4.80 18.69
CA ILE A 60 -6.51 6.07 19.41
C ILE A 60 -7.94 6.22 19.94
N LEU A 61 -8.96 5.88 19.13
CA LEU A 61 -10.36 5.89 19.54
C LEU A 61 -10.68 4.80 20.59
N ASN A 62 -10.09 3.61 20.44
CA ASN A 62 -10.40 2.48 21.32
C ASN A 62 -9.90 2.69 22.76
N LYS A 63 -8.77 3.36 22.95
CA LYS A 63 -8.22 3.62 24.30
C LYS A 63 -9.23 4.31 25.26
N PRO A 64 -9.81 5.48 24.95
CA PRO A 64 -10.81 6.11 25.80
C PRO A 64 -12.11 5.31 25.85
N ARG A 65 -12.46 4.58 24.78
CA ARG A 65 -13.66 3.73 24.74
C ARG A 65 -13.62 2.60 25.77
N TYR A 66 -12.50 1.89 25.89
CA TYR A 66 -12.32 0.83 26.88
C TYR A 66 -12.14 1.35 28.31
N ALA A 67 -11.84 2.64 28.48
CA ALA A 67 -11.74 3.26 29.81
C ALA A 67 -13.12 3.62 30.41
N MET A 68 -14.21 3.57 29.63
CA MET A 68 -15.55 3.85 30.12
C MET A 68 -16.10 2.68 30.95
N LYS A 69 -16.53 2.95 32.19
CA LYS A 69 -17.25 1.97 33.02
C LYS A 69 -18.63 1.70 32.41
N ASP A 70 -19.04 0.43 32.37
CA ASP A 70 -20.32 -0.03 31.82
C ASP A 70 -20.55 0.23 30.32
N PHE A 71 -19.51 0.18 29.49
CA PHE A 71 -19.63 0.32 28.04
C PHE A 71 -20.54 -0.77 27.43
N LYS A 72 -21.83 -0.47 27.25
CA LYS A 72 -22.86 -1.41 26.77
C LYS A 72 -23.05 -1.41 25.26
N HIS A 73 -22.71 -0.33 24.54
CA HIS A 73 -23.02 -0.22 23.11
C HIS A 73 -21.82 0.08 22.20
N PRO A 74 -21.38 -0.90 21.37
CA PRO A 74 -20.24 -0.73 20.49
C PRO A 74 -20.40 0.26 19.33
N TYR A 75 -21.63 0.72 19.05
CA TYR A 75 -21.97 1.47 17.84
C TYR A 75 -22.67 2.82 18.10
N GLN A 76 -22.89 3.19 19.36
CA GLN A 76 -23.51 4.47 19.73
C GLN A 76 -22.80 5.05 20.97
N PRO A 77 -21.57 5.57 20.84
CA PRO A 77 -20.89 6.24 21.94
C PRO A 77 -21.62 7.50 22.46
N TRP A 78 -22.69 7.93 21.80
CA TRP A 78 -23.60 9.00 22.23
C TRP A 78 -24.90 8.47 22.87
N ALA A 79 -24.98 7.18 23.18
CA ALA A 79 -26.13 6.62 23.89
C ALA A 79 -26.23 7.25 25.29
N LYS A 80 -27.46 7.57 25.70
CA LYS A 80 -27.79 8.29 26.95
C LYS A 80 -26.97 7.74 28.14
N GLY A 81 -26.18 8.63 28.77
CA GLY A 81 -25.39 8.33 29.96
C GLY A 81 -23.89 8.10 29.72
N GLN A 82 -23.41 8.16 28.46
CA GLN A 82 -21.98 8.05 28.11
C GLN A 82 -21.50 9.20 27.21
N ASP A 83 -21.92 10.44 27.54
CA ASP A 83 -21.64 11.64 26.76
C ASP A 83 -20.18 12.16 26.91
N ASP A 84 -19.18 11.34 26.55
CA ASP A 84 -17.82 11.86 26.34
C ASP A 84 -17.72 12.40 24.90
N PRO A 85 -17.72 13.74 24.70
CA PRO A 85 -17.69 14.34 23.37
C PRO A 85 -16.42 13.98 22.60
N ARG A 86 -15.34 13.54 23.28
CA ARG A 86 -14.12 13.06 22.64
C ARG A 86 -14.37 11.77 21.88
N VAL A 87 -15.10 10.82 22.48
CA VAL A 87 -15.39 9.51 21.85
C VAL A 87 -16.27 9.69 20.61
N PHE A 88 -17.26 10.58 20.68
CA PHE A 88 -18.08 10.93 19.51
C PHE A 88 -17.22 11.55 18.39
N ARG A 89 -16.38 12.54 18.71
CA ARG A 89 -15.49 13.16 17.72
C ARG A 89 -14.50 12.15 17.12
N GLY A 90 -13.94 11.26 17.94
CA GLY A 90 -13.07 10.18 17.47
C GLY A 90 -13.78 9.21 16.53
N PHE A 91 -15.02 8.83 16.83
CA PHE A 91 -15.84 8.02 15.93
C PHE A 91 -16.07 8.71 14.58
N LYS A 92 -16.45 10.00 14.60
CA LYS A 92 -16.60 10.82 13.38
C LYS A 92 -15.27 10.99 12.62
N ALA A 93 -14.15 11.11 13.34
CA ALA A 93 -12.82 11.17 12.76
C ALA A 93 -12.46 9.87 12.03
N CYS A 94 -12.67 8.71 12.66
CA CYS A 94 -12.43 7.40 12.05
C CYS A 94 -13.29 7.18 10.80
N ALA A 95 -14.60 7.46 10.88
CA ALA A 95 -15.50 7.33 9.73
C ALA A 95 -15.01 8.18 8.54
N ASN A 96 -14.62 9.42 8.81
CA ASN A 96 -14.10 10.31 7.79
C ASN A 96 -12.76 9.83 7.20
N GLN A 97 -11.86 9.25 8.00
CA GLN A 97 -10.60 8.70 7.48
C GLN A 97 -10.83 7.49 6.57
N VAL A 98 -11.80 6.62 6.90
CA VAL A 98 -12.18 5.48 6.04
C VAL A 98 -12.73 5.98 4.71
N GLU A 99 -13.64 6.97 4.72
CA GLU A 99 -14.16 7.59 3.49
C GLU A 99 -13.03 8.15 2.62
N TRP A 100 -12.08 8.88 3.22
CA TRP A 100 -10.95 9.43 2.47
C TRP A 100 -10.00 8.36 1.93
N LEU A 101 -9.83 7.24 2.64
CA LEU A 101 -8.95 6.15 2.21
C LEU A 101 -9.42 5.52 0.90
N VAL A 102 -10.74 5.41 0.68
CA VAL A 102 -11.35 4.89 -0.57
C VAL A 102 -10.90 5.68 -1.79
N TYR A 103 -10.71 7.00 -1.66
CA TYR A 103 -10.22 7.85 -2.74
C TYR A 103 -8.69 7.90 -2.79
N ALA A 104 -8.05 7.92 -1.63
CA ALA A 104 -6.63 8.15 -1.51
C ALA A 104 -5.78 6.96 -1.99
N ILE A 105 -6.18 5.72 -1.70
CA ILE A 105 -5.43 4.53 -2.15
C ILE A 105 -5.40 4.45 -3.68
N PRO A 106 -6.53 4.44 -4.42
CA PRO A 106 -6.49 4.37 -5.88
C PRO A 106 -5.71 5.54 -6.50
N THR A 107 -5.96 6.76 -6.00
CA THR A 107 -5.24 7.95 -6.49
C THR A 107 -3.73 7.80 -6.33
N TYR A 108 -3.28 7.37 -5.15
CA TYR A 108 -1.89 7.13 -4.86
C TYR A 108 -1.28 6.01 -5.72
N THR A 109 -1.95 4.86 -5.78
CA THR A 109 -1.48 3.69 -6.53
C THR A 109 -1.30 4.05 -8.01
N PHE A 110 -2.29 4.69 -8.63
CA PHE A 110 -2.16 5.10 -10.03
C PHE A 110 -1.10 6.18 -10.20
N ALA A 111 -0.98 7.15 -9.28
CA ALA A 111 0.05 8.18 -9.39
C ALA A 111 1.44 7.55 -9.46
N VAL A 112 1.74 6.60 -8.57
CA VAL A 112 3.03 5.91 -8.55
C VAL A 112 3.24 5.08 -9.81
N LEU A 113 2.26 4.28 -10.23
CA LEU A 113 2.39 3.39 -11.39
C LEU A 113 2.61 4.17 -12.70
N PHE A 114 1.83 5.23 -12.92
CA PHE A 114 1.95 6.05 -14.12
C PHE A 114 3.15 7.01 -14.06
N SER A 115 3.67 7.35 -12.87
CA SER A 115 4.79 8.30 -12.77
C SER A 115 6.08 7.87 -13.44
N ARG A 116 6.23 6.57 -13.72
CA ARG A 116 7.37 6.00 -14.44
C ARG A 116 7.54 6.54 -15.86
N VAL A 117 6.48 7.08 -16.46
CA VAL A 117 6.50 7.66 -17.80
C VAL A 117 6.80 9.17 -17.81
N LEU A 118 7.06 9.76 -16.64
CA LEU A 118 7.42 11.16 -16.58
C LEU A 118 8.79 11.37 -17.26
N PRO A 119 8.91 12.37 -18.16
CA PRO A 119 10.15 12.62 -18.87
C PRO A 119 11.23 13.12 -17.90
N GLY A 120 12.49 12.77 -18.17
CA GLY A 120 13.62 13.37 -17.47
C GLY A 120 13.66 14.88 -17.70
N VAL A 121 14.01 15.64 -16.65
CA VAL A 121 14.19 17.09 -16.73
C VAL A 121 15.61 17.43 -16.27
N ALA A 122 16.38 18.05 -17.16
CA ALA A 122 17.81 18.31 -16.98
C ALA A 122 18.57 17.01 -16.63
N MET A 123 19.21 16.96 -15.45
CA MET A 123 20.00 15.81 -14.99
C MET A 123 19.19 14.84 -14.10
N VAL A 124 17.87 15.00 -14.00
CA VAL A 124 17.01 14.21 -13.11
C VAL A 124 16.04 13.36 -13.92
N ASP A 125 16.13 12.04 -13.74
CA ASP A 125 15.14 11.09 -14.25
C ASP A 125 13.89 11.12 -13.35
N LEU A 126 12.86 11.86 -13.77
CA LEU A 126 11.61 11.96 -13.03
C LEU A 126 10.88 10.62 -12.95
N GLY A 127 11.01 9.75 -13.97
CA GLY A 127 10.41 8.42 -13.95
C GLY A 127 10.95 7.55 -12.82
N GLN A 128 12.24 7.68 -12.49
CA GLN A 128 12.84 6.95 -11.36
C GLN A 128 12.56 7.60 -10.00
N VAL A 129 12.54 8.93 -9.92
CA VAL A 129 12.42 9.66 -8.65
C VAL A 129 10.98 9.83 -8.20
N ALA A 130 10.03 10.07 -9.12
CA ALA A 130 8.65 10.37 -8.79
C ALA A 130 7.93 9.30 -7.94
N PRO A 131 8.11 7.97 -8.18
CA PRO A 131 7.55 6.94 -7.30
C PRO A 131 7.87 7.15 -5.82
N TRP A 132 9.11 7.56 -5.51
CA TRP A 132 9.58 7.81 -4.15
C TRP A 132 9.07 9.14 -3.59
N VAL A 133 8.88 10.15 -4.43
CA VAL A 133 8.22 11.41 -4.04
C VAL A 133 6.76 11.14 -3.66
N PHE A 134 6.04 10.33 -4.43
CA PHE A 134 4.69 9.92 -4.08
C PHE A 134 4.66 9.10 -2.79
N PHE A 135 5.61 8.19 -2.57
CA PHE A 135 5.75 7.50 -1.29
C PHE A 135 5.92 8.49 -0.12
N ALA A 136 6.76 9.51 -0.26
CA ALA A 136 6.90 10.56 0.75
C ALA A 136 5.57 11.30 0.99
N LEU A 137 4.80 11.61 -0.07
CA LEU A 137 3.46 12.18 0.07
C LEU A 137 2.49 11.25 0.81
N ALA A 138 2.57 9.93 0.59
CA ALA A 138 1.78 8.95 1.34
C ALA A 138 2.13 8.95 2.84
N LEU A 139 3.41 9.11 3.19
CA LEU A 139 3.84 9.27 4.59
C LEU A 139 3.30 10.57 5.21
N VAL A 140 3.34 11.68 4.47
CA VAL A 140 2.76 12.96 4.92
C VAL A 140 1.25 12.83 5.10
N TYR A 141 0.56 12.15 4.18
CA TYR A 141 -0.87 11.85 4.31
C TYR A 141 -1.16 11.01 5.56
N ALA A 142 -0.41 9.93 5.77
CA ALA A 142 -0.54 9.04 6.92
C ALA A 142 -0.33 9.79 8.25
N LYS A 143 0.71 10.62 8.33
CA LYS A 143 0.95 11.50 9.49
C LYS A 143 -0.20 12.49 9.70
N GLY A 144 -0.64 13.17 8.63
CA GLY A 144 -1.77 14.08 8.68
C GLY A 144 -3.06 13.43 9.19
N ASN A 145 -3.28 12.15 8.84
CA ASN A 145 -4.39 11.36 9.38
C ASN A 145 -4.28 11.13 10.89
N VAL A 146 -3.11 10.71 11.38
CA VAL A 146 -2.89 10.51 12.83
C VAL A 146 -3.04 11.82 13.61
N ASP A 147 -2.50 12.92 13.08
CA ASP A 147 -2.62 14.25 13.70
C ASP A 147 -4.07 14.75 13.65
N TYR A 148 -4.81 14.44 12.58
CA TYR A 148 -6.22 14.78 12.44
C TYR A 148 -7.06 14.17 13.55
N ILE A 149 -6.94 12.86 13.82
CA ILE A 149 -7.74 12.24 14.88
C ILE A 149 -7.31 12.73 16.27
N LYS A 150 -6.01 12.88 16.54
CA LYS A 150 -5.54 13.41 17.83
C LYS A 150 -6.12 14.79 18.10
N GLY A 151 -6.02 15.70 17.13
CA GLY A 151 -6.60 17.03 17.22
C GLY A 151 -8.12 16.99 17.34
N TYR A 152 -8.81 16.12 16.58
CA TYR A 152 -10.28 16.05 16.64
C TYR A 152 -10.78 15.50 17.98
N MET A 153 -10.02 14.59 18.60
CA MET A 153 -10.29 14.11 19.96
C MET A 153 -10.21 15.24 20.98
N GLU A 154 -9.34 16.23 20.78
CA GLU A 154 -9.21 17.41 21.66
C GLU A 154 -10.33 18.43 21.43
N SER A 155 -10.52 18.91 20.19
CA SER A 155 -11.59 19.83 19.81
C SER A 155 -11.89 19.78 18.31
N THR A 156 -13.00 20.40 17.88
CA THR A 156 -13.36 20.46 16.46
C THR A 156 -12.38 21.30 15.65
N GLU A 157 -11.80 22.32 16.28
CA GLU A 157 -10.86 23.26 15.67
C GLU A 157 -9.45 22.66 15.57
N ALA A 158 -9.02 21.91 16.60
CA ALA A 158 -7.71 21.30 16.67
C ALA A 158 -7.46 20.22 15.61
N ARG A 159 -8.50 19.71 14.94
CA ARG A 159 -8.36 18.78 13.80
C ARG A 159 -7.76 19.42 12.55
N MET A 160 -7.85 20.75 12.42
CA MET A 160 -7.59 21.45 11.17
C MET A 160 -6.15 21.34 10.65
N PRO A 161 -5.09 21.38 11.47
CA PRO A 161 -3.73 21.18 10.99
C PRO A 161 -3.53 19.82 10.31
N GLY A 162 -3.94 18.73 10.96
CA GLY A 162 -3.89 17.38 10.38
C GLY A 162 -4.76 17.24 9.12
N PHE A 163 -5.95 17.84 9.14
CA PHE A 163 -6.83 17.90 7.98
C PHE A 163 -6.16 18.57 6.77
N LYS A 164 -5.55 19.74 6.96
CA LYS A 164 -4.85 20.48 5.89
C LYS A 164 -3.65 19.70 5.39
N MET A 165 -2.87 19.10 6.28
CA MET A 165 -1.69 18.30 5.94
C MET A 165 -2.06 17.14 5.00
N ARG A 166 -3.03 16.30 5.39
CA ARG A 166 -3.43 15.18 4.52
C ARG A 166 -4.07 15.65 3.23
N THR A 167 -4.86 16.74 3.27
CA THR A 167 -5.55 17.26 2.08
C THR A 167 -4.55 17.79 1.07
N ASN A 168 -3.51 18.49 1.51
CA ASN A 168 -2.46 18.98 0.63
C ASN A 168 -1.62 17.83 0.06
N ALA A 169 -1.30 16.82 0.87
CA ALA A 169 -0.64 15.61 0.37
C ALA A 169 -1.49 14.90 -0.69
N PHE A 170 -2.80 14.75 -0.44
CA PHE A 170 -3.74 14.17 -1.40
C PHE A 170 -3.83 15.00 -2.69
N LYS A 171 -3.89 16.33 -2.60
CA LYS A 171 -3.82 17.21 -3.78
C LYS A 171 -2.54 16.99 -4.58
N GLY A 172 -1.40 16.87 -3.91
CA GLY A 172 -0.12 16.55 -4.57
C GLY A 172 -0.18 15.21 -5.32
N MET A 173 -0.71 14.16 -4.68
CA MET A 173 -0.92 12.86 -5.32
C MET A 173 -1.88 12.95 -6.51
N PHE A 174 -2.99 13.68 -6.36
CA PHE A 174 -4.01 13.84 -7.40
C PHE A 174 -3.50 14.62 -8.62
N PHE A 175 -2.84 15.77 -8.43
CA PHE A 175 -2.25 16.51 -9.54
C PHE A 175 -1.10 15.74 -10.18
N GLY A 176 -0.30 15.02 -9.37
CA GLY A 176 0.71 14.12 -9.87
C GLY A 176 0.13 13.03 -10.78
N LEU A 177 -0.96 12.38 -10.35
CA LEU A 177 -1.69 11.41 -11.17
C LEU A 177 -2.14 12.00 -12.51
N LEU A 178 -2.79 13.16 -12.50
CA LEU A 178 -3.25 13.80 -13.73
C LEU A 178 -2.09 14.08 -14.70
N THR A 179 -0.98 14.59 -14.18
CA THR A 179 0.23 14.83 -14.97
C THR A 179 0.80 13.53 -15.54
N SER A 180 0.89 12.48 -14.72
CA SER A 180 1.41 11.18 -15.16
C SER A 180 0.54 10.52 -16.21
N ILE A 181 -0.80 10.61 -16.09
CA ILE A 181 -1.73 10.13 -17.12
C ILE A 181 -1.59 10.94 -18.41
N ALA A 182 -1.46 12.27 -18.31
CA ALA A 182 -1.26 13.12 -19.48
C ALA A 182 0.05 12.78 -20.21
N CYS A 183 1.15 12.63 -19.49
CA CYS A 183 2.44 12.17 -20.05
C CYS A 183 2.31 10.78 -20.68
N PHE A 184 1.65 9.84 -20.00
CA PHE A 184 1.42 8.49 -20.55
C PHE A 184 0.69 8.57 -21.90
N GLY A 185 -0.36 9.38 -21.99
CA GLY A 185 -1.11 9.59 -23.23
C GLY A 185 -0.24 10.19 -24.34
N LEU A 186 0.58 11.18 -24.02
CA LEU A 186 1.51 11.78 -24.99
C LEU A 186 2.57 10.78 -25.48
N THR A 187 3.14 9.98 -24.58
CA THR A 187 4.09 8.91 -24.95
C THR A 187 3.43 7.83 -25.80
N ALA A 188 2.23 7.39 -25.44
CA ALA A 188 1.49 6.39 -26.21
C ALA A 188 1.15 6.86 -27.64
N LEU A 189 1.02 8.18 -27.85
CA LEU A 189 0.78 8.80 -29.15
C LEU A 189 2.08 9.15 -29.90
N GLY A 190 3.26 8.90 -29.31
CA GLY A 190 4.57 9.17 -29.92
C GLY A 190 5.00 10.64 -29.88
N PHE A 191 4.41 11.46 -29.01
CA PHE A 191 4.80 12.87 -28.82
C PHE A 191 5.91 13.06 -27.78
N LEU A 192 6.15 12.05 -26.92
CA LEU A 192 7.20 11.99 -25.91
C LEU A 192 7.89 10.63 -25.97
#